data_AF-A0A6L6IDR7-F1
#
_entry.id   AF-A0A6L6IDR7-F1
#
_cell.length_a   1.000
_cell.length_b   1.000
_cell.length_c   1.000
_cell.angle_alpha   90.00
_cell.angle_beta   90.00
_cell.angle_gamma   90.00
#
_symmetry.space_group_name_H-M   'P 1'
#
loop_
_entity.id
_entity.type
_entity.pdbx_description
1 polymer ?
#
loop_
_entity_poly.entity_id
_entity_poly.type
_entity_poly.pdbx_seq_one_letter_code
_entity_poly.pdbx_strand_id
1 'polypeptide(L)'
;MDLKLHNRVSQGTETDKFKKAFRRRGLAHAGLLSLSGSIFLPQAQAADIGSQSGANIAVNDNVRIVADKGETSASLYGVLNPFGETGTIDLGNNVTVIASDPTLYAKGVEIKGAGSVLTANGLTVEAYGKNAIGLNIFGQNAYADLGTGSRIKVVSTAGSMTAGVVIDTASTLVADRLSIETIGDSGTGLTISDYGSSADLGSGSTVKTNGRGSHGVYVDGLNGTAANGPARFIATALSIDTQGDDALGINVQNNAIVDLGSGSLIKTSGADAHGIWSFGEVTAQALTVKTTGNSANGIEVREGTADIGADSHISAARGGGLVANGQNTTLNYFGTVDKRNTVFSGGSYGASAQFTGATVNLKNSDITVDRNGSLALGLWALGGGVITGEDLTITGAAGSRGVYAVTGSRIDLTGDLAINMADTTQMAIGTQHNDGYAASRINA
;
A
#
# COMPACT_ATOMS: atom_id res chain seq x y z
N MET A 1 -0.43 -50.30 -3.94
CA MET A 1 0.92 -50.86 -3.75
C MET A 1 1.24 -51.67 -5.00
N ASP A 2 2.38 -51.37 -5.60
CA ASP A 2 3.07 -52.00 -6.73
C ASP A 2 2.45 -52.01 -8.14
N LEU A 3 3.08 -51.15 -8.96
CA LEU A 3 3.19 -51.21 -10.42
C LEU A 3 3.92 -52.50 -10.86
N LYS A 4 3.45 -53.13 -11.95
CA LYS A 4 4.29 -54.02 -12.77
C LYS A 4 4.18 -53.65 -14.24
N LEU A 5 5.31 -53.19 -14.78
CA LEU A 5 5.58 -53.03 -16.21
C LEU A 5 5.49 -54.37 -16.95
N HIS A 6 4.98 -54.33 -18.18
CA HIS A 6 5.16 -55.39 -19.16
C HIS A 6 5.97 -54.85 -20.34
N ASN A 7 7.08 -55.52 -20.62
CA ASN A 7 7.94 -55.35 -21.80
C ASN A 7 7.84 -56.63 -22.65
N ARG A 8 7.56 -56.51 -23.95
CA ARG A 8 7.91 -57.46 -25.05
C ARG A 8 8.04 -56.61 -26.33
N VAL A 9 9.22 -56.37 -26.92
CA VAL A 9 10.08 -57.26 -27.76
C VAL A 9 9.30 -57.78 -28.98
N SER A 10 9.72 -57.72 -30.26
CA SER A 10 10.78 -57.05 -31.06
C SER A 10 10.49 -57.36 -32.54
N GLN A 11 11.05 -56.58 -33.49
CA GLN A 11 11.44 -56.92 -34.88
C GLN A 11 11.96 -55.59 -35.50
N GLY A 12 13.26 -55.33 -35.72
CA GLY A 12 14.22 -55.93 -36.67
C GLY A 12 14.44 -54.96 -37.84
N THR A 13 15.54 -54.19 -37.93
CA THR A 13 16.71 -54.47 -38.82
C THR A 13 17.84 -53.43 -38.64
N GLU A 14 19.08 -53.87 -38.94
CA GLU A 14 20.41 -53.26 -38.68
C GLU A 14 20.74 -51.99 -39.49
N THR A 15 21.55 -51.06 -38.97
CA THR A 15 23.03 -50.90 -39.17
C THR A 15 23.39 -49.53 -38.52
N ASP A 16 24.55 -49.16 -37.97
CA ASP A 16 25.92 -49.65 -38.07
C ASP A 16 26.73 -49.14 -36.85
N LYS A 17 27.83 -49.83 -36.50
CA LYS A 17 28.65 -49.60 -35.30
C LYS A 17 29.79 -48.62 -35.56
N PHE A 18 30.11 -47.74 -34.60
CA PHE A 18 31.45 -47.14 -34.50
C PHE A 18 32.08 -47.34 -33.12
N LYS A 19 33.22 -48.05 -33.11
CA LYS A 19 34.07 -48.38 -31.96
C LYS A 19 35.20 -47.36 -31.78
N LYS A 20 35.52 -47.09 -30.51
CA LYS A 20 36.75 -46.43 -30.02
C LYS A 20 38.02 -47.07 -30.59
N ALA A 21 38.98 -46.24 -31.00
CA ALA A 21 40.39 -46.60 -31.07
C ALA A 21 41.28 -45.42 -30.66
N PHE A 22 42.25 -45.71 -29.79
CA PHE A 22 43.22 -44.79 -29.22
C PHE A 22 44.56 -45.01 -29.94
N ARG A 23 45.22 -43.97 -30.45
CA ARG A 23 46.69 -43.94 -30.64
C ARG A 23 47.24 -42.52 -30.53
N ARG A 24 48.22 -42.37 -29.63
CA ARG A 24 49.14 -41.23 -29.50
C ARG A 24 50.08 -41.17 -30.70
N ARG A 25 50.40 -39.96 -31.18
CA ARG A 25 51.72 -39.53 -31.66
C ARG A 25 51.80 -38.01 -31.50
N GLY A 26 52.83 -37.55 -30.80
CA GLY A 26 53.04 -36.15 -30.49
C GLY A 26 53.72 -35.38 -31.62
N LEU A 27 53.56 -34.07 -31.59
CA LEU A 27 54.59 -33.14 -32.04
C LEU A 27 54.52 -31.90 -31.13
N ALA A 28 55.66 -31.58 -30.55
CA ALA A 28 55.88 -30.42 -29.72
C ALA A 28 55.71 -29.14 -30.55
N HIS A 29 54.94 -28.18 -30.04
CA HIS A 29 55.09 -26.77 -30.36
C HIS A 29 55.04 -26.00 -29.04
N ALA A 30 56.16 -25.36 -28.71
CA ALA A 30 56.27 -24.45 -27.59
C ALA A 30 55.44 -23.20 -27.89
N GLY A 31 54.36 -23.02 -27.13
CA GLY A 31 53.60 -21.78 -27.06
C GLY A 31 53.71 -21.25 -25.64
N LEU A 32 54.29 -20.06 -25.47
CA LEU A 32 54.35 -19.35 -24.20
C LEU A 32 52.93 -19.20 -23.62
N LEU A 33 52.65 -19.88 -22.51
CA LEU A 33 51.52 -19.58 -21.65
C LEU A 33 51.82 -18.26 -20.92
N SER A 34 51.39 -17.14 -21.48
CA SER A 34 51.22 -15.91 -20.70
C SER A 34 50.10 -16.17 -19.70
N LEU A 35 50.48 -16.42 -18.45
CA LEU A 35 49.59 -16.45 -17.31
C LEU A 35 49.02 -15.03 -17.16
N SER A 36 47.87 -14.76 -17.79
CA SER A 36 47.09 -13.56 -17.49
C SER A 36 46.60 -13.71 -16.06
N GLY A 37 47.36 -13.15 -15.11
CA GLY A 37 46.92 -13.03 -13.74
C GLY A 37 45.63 -12.25 -13.72
N SER A 38 44.51 -12.94 -13.57
CA SER A 38 43.26 -12.34 -13.14
C SER A 38 43.54 -11.78 -11.74
N ILE A 39 43.92 -10.51 -11.69
CA ILE A 39 43.90 -9.74 -10.45
C ILE A 39 42.43 -9.69 -10.07
N PHE A 40 42.02 -10.56 -9.15
CA PHE A 40 40.84 -10.30 -8.34
C PHE A 40 41.16 -9.02 -7.57
N LEU A 41 40.79 -7.87 -8.14
CA LEU A 41 40.70 -6.65 -7.36
C LEU A 41 39.78 -6.99 -6.20
N PRO A 42 40.22 -6.86 -4.93
CA PRO A 42 39.33 -7.05 -3.81
C PRO A 42 38.15 -6.10 -4.03
N GLN A 43 36.91 -6.61 -3.90
CA GLN A 43 35.79 -5.71 -3.68
C GLN A 43 36.20 -4.82 -2.52
N ALA A 44 36.40 -3.53 -2.78
CA ALA A 44 36.68 -2.58 -1.73
C ALA A 44 35.57 -2.76 -0.69
N GLN A 45 35.91 -3.21 0.51
CA GLN A 45 34.94 -3.21 1.60
C GLN A 45 34.41 -1.79 1.71
N ALA A 46 33.08 -1.65 1.72
CA ALA A 46 32.41 -0.43 2.10
C ALA A 46 33.14 0.15 3.33
N ALA A 47 33.60 1.41 3.23
CA ALA A 47 34.18 2.06 4.39
C ALA A 47 33.07 2.27 5.42
N ASP A 48 33.22 1.68 6.61
CA ASP A 48 32.35 1.96 7.74
C ASP A 48 32.77 3.32 8.32
N ILE A 49 31.84 4.27 8.36
CA ILE A 49 32.03 5.59 8.98
C ILE A 49 31.00 5.81 10.08
N GLY A 50 31.33 6.68 11.05
CA GLY A 50 30.42 7.07 12.13
C GLY A 50 29.31 8.01 11.66
N SER A 51 28.49 8.48 12.61
CA SER A 51 27.39 9.41 12.37
C SER A 51 27.84 10.70 11.69
N GLN A 52 27.07 11.11 10.68
CA GLN A 52 27.29 12.35 9.92
C GLN A 52 26.32 13.44 10.39
N SER A 53 26.81 14.67 10.55
CA SER A 53 25.94 15.80 10.90
C SER A 53 26.45 17.14 10.39
N GLY A 54 25.51 18.01 9.98
CA GLY A 54 25.75 19.39 9.58
C GLY A 54 24.83 19.87 8.46
N ALA A 55 25.01 21.12 8.04
CA ALA A 55 24.32 21.72 6.91
C ALA A 55 24.63 21.00 5.58
N ASN A 56 25.91 20.71 5.34
CA ASN A 56 26.37 20.07 4.12
C ASN A 56 27.06 18.75 4.44
N ILE A 57 26.50 17.66 3.94
CA ILE A 57 27.00 16.30 4.13
C ILE A 57 27.20 15.71 2.73
N ALA A 58 28.39 15.18 2.47
CA ALA A 58 28.69 14.49 1.22
C ALA A 58 29.36 13.16 1.56
N VAL A 59 28.81 12.07 1.05
CA VAL A 59 29.27 10.71 1.32
C VAL A 59 29.55 10.00 -0.01
N ASN A 60 30.64 9.24 -0.07
CA ASN A 60 30.97 8.46 -1.26
C ASN A 60 30.01 7.28 -1.44
N ASP A 61 29.85 6.85 -2.69
CA ASP A 61 29.06 5.67 -3.04
C ASP A 61 29.49 4.42 -2.23
N ASN A 62 28.52 3.55 -1.95
CA ASN A 62 28.71 2.26 -1.27
C ASN A 62 29.27 2.35 0.16
N VAL A 63 29.26 3.54 0.79
CA VAL A 63 29.67 3.71 2.18
C VAL A 63 28.61 3.15 3.13
N ARG A 64 29.05 2.67 4.30
CA ARG A 64 28.18 2.29 5.41
C ARG A 64 28.34 3.27 6.56
N ILE A 65 27.26 3.94 6.93
CA ILE A 65 27.19 4.84 8.08
C ILE A 65 26.61 4.05 9.25
N VAL A 66 27.40 3.85 10.30
CA VAL A 66 26.95 3.21 11.54
C VAL A 66 26.82 4.29 12.60
N ALA A 67 25.61 4.46 13.10
CA ALA A 67 25.33 5.51 14.06
C ALA A 67 26.10 5.31 15.37
N ASP A 68 26.86 6.32 15.78
CA ASP A 68 27.69 6.35 16.98
C ASP A 68 27.54 7.65 17.80
N LYS A 69 26.70 8.59 17.33
CA LYS A 69 26.39 9.85 18.02
C LYS A 69 24.90 10.02 18.27
N GLY A 70 24.60 10.71 19.36
CA GLY A 70 23.25 11.14 19.71
C GLY A 70 23.06 12.64 19.60
N GLU A 71 21.85 13.07 19.20
CA GLU A 71 21.46 14.49 19.24
C GLU A 71 21.26 14.94 20.70
N THR A 72 20.67 14.04 21.50
CA THR A 72 20.56 14.14 22.95
C THR A 72 21.02 12.82 23.59
N SER A 73 21.11 12.77 24.92
CA SER A 73 21.39 11.51 25.64
C SER A 73 20.32 10.43 25.45
N ALA A 74 19.20 10.74 24.80
CA ALA A 74 18.07 9.84 24.61
C ALA A 74 17.87 9.37 23.15
N SER A 75 18.78 9.70 22.23
CA SER A 75 18.60 9.43 20.79
C SER A 75 19.90 9.12 20.10
N LEU A 76 19.90 8.22 19.13
CA LEU A 76 21.01 7.89 18.23
C LEU A 76 20.61 8.26 16.79
N TYR A 77 21.54 8.80 15.98
CA TYR A 77 21.27 9.12 14.57
C TYR A 77 22.37 8.63 13.62
N GLY A 78 22.01 8.19 12.41
CA GLY A 78 22.98 7.92 11.35
C GLY A 78 23.41 9.19 10.62
N VAL A 79 22.43 9.92 10.08
CA VAL A 79 22.63 11.20 9.38
C VAL A 79 21.71 12.25 9.97
N LEU A 80 22.24 13.41 10.34
CA LEU A 80 21.48 14.51 10.93
C LEU A 80 21.81 15.85 10.27
N ASN A 81 20.83 16.43 9.59
CA ASN A 81 20.85 17.85 9.24
C ASN A 81 20.13 18.65 10.35
N PRO A 82 20.85 19.46 11.16
CA PRO A 82 20.30 20.10 12.36
C PRO A 82 19.29 21.22 12.09
N PHE A 83 18.56 21.63 13.13
CA PHE A 83 17.72 22.82 13.08
C PHE A 83 18.55 24.08 12.81
N GLY A 84 18.00 24.98 11.98
CA GLY A 84 18.68 26.24 11.63
C GLY A 84 19.82 26.08 10.62
N GLU A 85 20.10 24.87 10.17
CA GLU A 85 21.17 24.57 9.21
C GLU A 85 20.59 24.16 7.85
N THR A 86 20.25 25.13 7.01
CA THR A 86 19.90 24.87 5.60
C THR A 86 21.12 24.39 4.82
N GLY A 87 20.99 23.28 4.09
CA GLY A 87 22.05 22.84 3.18
C GLY A 87 21.73 21.58 2.39
N THR A 88 22.77 20.94 1.88
CA THR A 88 22.66 19.78 0.97
C THR A 88 23.26 18.52 1.60
N ILE A 89 22.48 17.45 1.61
CA ILE A 89 22.84 16.14 2.11
C ILE A 89 22.90 15.21 0.90
N ASP A 90 24.09 14.96 0.38
CA ASP A 90 24.33 14.05 -0.74
C ASP A 90 24.91 12.73 -0.22
N LEU A 91 24.07 11.69 -0.21
CA LEU A 91 24.46 10.35 0.21
C LEU A 91 24.91 9.47 -0.96
N GLY A 92 24.98 9.99 -2.19
CA GLY A 92 25.44 9.23 -3.35
C GLY A 92 24.63 7.95 -3.62
N ASN A 93 25.28 6.97 -4.22
CA ASN A 93 24.69 5.69 -4.60
C ASN A 93 24.95 4.59 -3.57
N ASN A 94 23.93 3.78 -3.29
CA ASN A 94 24.05 2.53 -2.55
C ASN A 94 24.65 2.67 -1.14
N VAL A 95 24.50 3.83 -0.51
CA VAL A 95 24.88 4.02 0.89
C VAL A 95 23.94 3.25 1.81
N THR A 96 24.49 2.70 2.89
CA THR A 96 23.74 2.03 3.95
C THR A 96 23.87 2.83 5.25
N VAL A 97 22.75 3.17 5.89
CA VAL A 97 22.68 3.86 7.18
C VAL A 97 22.08 2.92 8.21
N ILE A 98 22.78 2.72 9.33
CA ILE A 98 22.31 1.83 10.41
C ILE A 98 22.30 2.60 11.72
N ALA A 99 21.13 2.69 12.34
CA ALA A 99 20.94 3.23 13.68
C ALA A 99 20.32 2.15 14.57
N SER A 100 21.04 1.68 15.58
CA SER A 100 20.58 0.58 16.43
C SER A 100 20.79 0.89 17.91
N ASP A 101 19.71 1.21 18.60
CA ASP A 101 19.68 1.33 20.05
C ASP A 101 18.33 0.80 20.61
N PRO A 102 18.27 -0.45 21.12
CA PRO A 102 17.03 -1.05 21.63
C PRO A 102 16.41 -0.29 22.81
N THR A 103 17.19 0.55 23.49
CA THR A 103 16.79 1.22 24.72
C THR A 103 16.33 2.66 24.50
N LEU A 104 16.79 3.28 23.41
CA LEU A 104 16.57 4.70 23.09
C LEU A 104 15.85 4.88 21.73
N TYR A 105 15.72 6.14 21.31
CA TYR A 105 15.27 6.49 19.97
C TYR A 105 16.40 6.20 18.98
N ALA A 106 16.08 5.52 17.87
CA ALA A 106 17.04 5.24 16.80
C ALA A 106 16.54 5.87 15.50
N LYS A 107 17.28 6.86 14.99
CA LYS A 107 16.92 7.60 13.78
C LYS A 107 17.92 7.29 12.68
N GLY A 108 17.45 6.83 11.52
CA GLY A 108 18.33 6.58 10.39
C GLY A 108 18.87 7.90 9.81
N VAL A 109 17.99 8.62 9.11
CA VAL A 109 18.27 9.91 8.47
C VAL A 109 17.25 10.94 8.97
N GLU A 110 17.72 12.10 9.42
CA GLU A 110 16.87 13.17 9.93
C GLU A 110 17.26 14.52 9.31
N ILE A 111 16.29 15.17 8.67
CA ILE A 111 16.42 16.46 7.99
C ILE A 111 15.56 17.51 8.68
N LYS A 112 16.19 18.48 9.35
CA LYS A 112 15.52 19.50 10.18
C LYS A 112 15.77 20.93 9.72
N GLY A 113 16.79 21.15 8.90
CA GLY A 113 17.06 22.46 8.30
C GLY A 113 15.97 22.83 7.29
N ALA A 114 15.43 24.04 7.43
CA ALA A 114 14.43 24.54 6.49
C ALA A 114 15.03 24.68 5.09
N GLY A 115 14.31 24.23 4.05
CA GLY A 115 14.77 24.27 2.67
C GLY A 115 15.97 23.37 2.37
N SER A 116 16.35 22.47 3.28
CA SER A 116 17.44 21.51 3.03
C SER A 116 17.05 20.48 1.97
N VAL A 117 18.06 20.00 1.25
CA VAL A 117 17.91 19.06 0.14
C VAL A 117 18.69 17.78 0.45
N LEU A 118 18.01 16.64 0.47
CA LEU A 118 18.60 15.30 0.54
C LEU A 118 18.56 14.65 -0.85
N THR A 119 19.70 14.16 -1.33
CA THR A 119 19.79 13.33 -2.54
C THR A 119 20.47 12.00 -2.22
N ALA A 120 19.87 10.91 -2.69
CA ALA A 120 20.43 9.57 -2.61
C ALA A 120 19.87 8.69 -3.73
N ASN A 121 20.51 7.56 -4.01
CA ASN A 121 19.98 6.58 -4.95
C ASN A 121 20.31 5.16 -4.48
N GLY A 122 19.29 4.29 -4.36
CA GLY A 122 19.47 2.95 -3.78
C GLY A 122 19.92 2.97 -2.31
N LEU A 123 19.54 4.01 -1.56
CA LEU A 123 19.82 4.17 -0.13
C LEU A 123 19.20 3.01 0.66
N THR A 124 19.96 2.41 1.56
CA THR A 124 19.43 1.47 2.56
C THR A 124 19.47 2.10 3.95
N VAL A 125 18.35 2.13 4.66
CA VAL A 125 18.28 2.61 6.04
C VAL A 125 17.72 1.50 6.93
N GLU A 126 18.44 1.17 8.00
CA GLU A 126 18.02 0.23 9.04
C GLU A 126 18.01 0.93 10.39
N ALA A 127 16.81 1.11 10.97
CA ALA A 127 16.63 1.69 12.29
C ALA A 127 16.03 0.66 13.26
N TYR A 128 16.73 0.36 14.35
CA TYR A 128 16.29 -0.53 15.42
C TYR A 128 16.30 0.20 16.75
N GLY A 129 15.15 0.33 17.41
CA GLY A 129 15.13 0.96 18.73
C GLY A 129 13.77 1.01 19.39
N LYS A 130 13.71 1.65 20.57
CA LYS A 130 12.45 1.78 21.31
C LYS A 130 11.41 2.59 20.52
N ASN A 131 11.85 3.69 19.91
CA ASN A 131 11.08 4.53 19.00
C ASN A 131 11.94 4.79 17.78
N ALA A 132 11.92 3.87 16.82
CA ALA A 132 12.75 3.94 15.64
C ALA A 132 12.07 4.72 14.50
N ILE A 133 12.83 5.57 13.82
CA ILE A 133 12.41 6.27 12.60
C ILE A 133 13.46 6.05 11.51
N GLY A 134 13.04 5.58 10.34
CA GLY A 134 13.95 5.36 9.22
C GLY A 134 14.41 6.69 8.62
N LEU A 135 13.48 7.43 8.02
CA LEU A 135 13.71 8.74 7.43
C LEU A 135 12.72 9.75 8.03
N ASN A 136 13.23 10.87 8.54
CA ASN A 136 12.42 11.95 9.08
C ASN A 136 12.73 13.26 8.35
N ILE A 137 11.75 13.83 7.64
CA ILE A 137 11.87 15.10 6.92
C ILE A 137 10.96 16.12 7.60
N PHE A 138 11.55 16.90 8.51
CA PHE A 138 10.87 17.82 9.42
C PHE A 138 11.25 19.29 9.20
N GLY A 139 12.27 19.56 8.38
CA GLY A 139 12.64 20.93 8.04
C GLY A 139 11.58 21.57 7.15
N GLN A 140 11.13 22.78 7.48
CA GLN A 140 10.11 23.47 6.68
C GLN A 140 10.53 23.57 5.20
N ASN A 141 9.66 23.12 4.29
CA ASN A 141 9.92 23.05 2.85
C ASN A 141 11.21 22.28 2.48
N ALA A 142 11.60 21.28 3.26
CA ALA A 142 12.72 20.42 2.89
C ALA A 142 12.33 19.50 1.71
N TYR A 143 13.33 19.06 0.96
CA TYR A 143 13.15 18.19 -0.20
C TYR A 143 14.06 16.98 -0.07
N ALA A 144 13.53 15.79 -0.36
CA ALA A 144 14.31 14.56 -0.48
C ALA A 144 14.03 13.85 -1.79
N ASP A 145 15.09 13.46 -2.49
CA ASP A 145 15.05 12.55 -3.63
C ASP A 145 15.87 11.29 -3.27
N LEU A 146 15.19 10.15 -3.17
CA LEU A 146 15.83 8.87 -2.87
C LEU A 146 16.12 8.02 -4.12
N GLY A 147 15.92 8.58 -5.32
CA GLY A 147 16.15 7.91 -6.57
C GLY A 147 15.34 6.62 -6.69
N THR A 148 15.95 5.58 -7.26
CA THR A 148 15.28 4.29 -7.47
C THR A 148 15.79 3.22 -6.51
N GLY A 149 14.88 2.37 -6.03
CA GLY A 149 15.22 1.12 -5.35
C GLY A 149 15.78 1.28 -3.93
N SER A 150 15.58 2.44 -3.32
CA SER A 150 15.89 2.68 -1.91
C SER A 150 15.05 1.79 -0.99
N ARG A 151 15.57 1.49 0.21
CA ARG A 151 15.01 0.54 1.18
C ARG A 151 15.10 1.12 2.58
N ILE A 152 13.99 1.13 3.29
CA ILE A 152 13.90 1.62 4.65
C ILE A 152 13.27 0.53 5.51
N LYS A 153 14.01 0.08 6.52
CA LYS A 153 13.56 -0.91 7.47
C LYS A 153 13.63 -0.35 8.88
N VAL A 154 12.52 -0.47 9.59
CA VAL A 154 12.37 0.02 10.95
C VAL A 154 11.85 -1.10 11.83
N VAL A 155 12.46 -1.27 12.99
CA VAL A 155 12.08 -2.28 13.97
C VAL A 155 11.99 -1.62 15.34
N SER A 156 10.79 -1.61 15.89
CA SER A 156 10.46 -1.05 17.19
C SER A 156 10.37 -2.12 18.27
N THR A 157 10.92 -1.84 19.46
CA THR A 157 10.87 -2.76 20.60
C THR A 157 9.75 -2.45 21.59
N ALA A 158 9.28 -1.20 21.70
CA ALA A 158 8.22 -0.79 22.66
C ALA A 158 7.69 0.65 22.43
N GLY A 159 7.51 1.09 21.18
CA GLY A 159 7.29 2.50 20.85
C GLY A 159 5.88 2.89 20.44
N SER A 160 5.53 4.17 20.64
CA SER A 160 4.31 4.81 20.11
C SER A 160 4.59 5.84 19.02
N MET A 161 5.87 6.05 18.66
CA MET A 161 6.33 7.04 17.68
C MET A 161 7.19 6.40 16.58
N THR A 162 6.89 5.15 16.23
CA THR A 162 7.64 4.41 15.21
C THR A 162 7.13 4.76 13.82
N ALA A 163 8.04 5.03 12.89
CA ALA A 163 7.67 5.25 11.49
C ALA A 163 8.78 4.82 10.53
N GLY A 164 8.41 4.26 9.39
CA GLY A 164 9.35 4.05 8.29
C GLY A 164 9.87 5.38 7.77
N VAL A 165 8.95 6.20 7.26
CA VAL A 165 9.21 7.52 6.68
C VAL A 165 8.21 8.53 7.21
N VAL A 166 8.69 9.72 7.59
CA VAL A 166 7.87 10.87 8.00
C VAL A 166 8.22 12.06 7.13
N ILE A 167 7.20 12.72 6.58
CA ILE A 167 7.30 13.94 5.80
C ILE A 167 6.32 14.95 6.42
N ASP A 168 6.83 16.10 6.83
CA ASP A 168 6.06 17.09 7.55
C ASP A 168 6.42 18.52 7.12
N THR A 169 5.68 19.52 7.59
CA THR A 169 6.00 20.95 7.47
C THR A 169 6.16 21.46 6.03
N ALA A 170 5.27 21.02 5.14
CA ALA A 170 5.28 21.32 3.71
C ALA A 170 6.50 20.80 2.95
N SER A 171 7.06 19.68 3.41
CA SER A 171 8.22 19.04 2.77
C SER A 171 7.83 18.07 1.67
N THR A 172 8.78 17.72 0.81
CA THR A 172 8.58 16.82 -0.32
C THR A 172 9.53 15.63 -0.28
N LEU A 173 9.00 14.44 -0.57
CA LEU A 173 9.76 13.23 -0.91
C LEU A 173 9.45 12.79 -2.35
N VAL A 174 10.49 12.46 -3.11
CA VAL A 174 10.39 11.74 -4.38
C VAL A 174 11.22 10.45 -4.32
N ALA A 175 10.67 9.35 -4.80
CA ALA A 175 11.37 8.08 -4.97
C ALA A 175 10.69 7.21 -6.05
N ASP A 176 11.39 6.23 -6.61
CA ASP A 176 10.83 5.15 -7.43
C ASP A 176 11.19 3.80 -6.79
N ARG A 177 10.26 2.82 -6.81
CA ARG A 177 10.50 1.48 -6.22
C ARG A 177 11.04 1.51 -4.79
N LEU A 178 10.58 2.47 -3.97
CA LEU A 178 10.93 2.56 -2.55
C LEU A 178 10.31 1.38 -1.80
N SER A 179 11.11 0.68 -1.00
CA SER A 179 10.62 -0.38 -0.10
C SER A 179 10.65 0.11 1.34
N ILE A 180 9.50 0.12 2.01
CA ILE A 180 9.37 0.47 3.42
C ILE A 180 8.88 -0.76 4.19
N GLU A 181 9.59 -1.17 5.24
CA GLU A 181 9.18 -2.22 6.17
C GLU A 181 9.22 -1.68 7.60
N THR A 182 8.09 -1.69 8.29
CA THR A 182 8.00 -1.29 9.70
C THR A 182 7.51 -2.45 10.56
N ILE A 183 8.28 -2.79 11.59
CA ILE A 183 8.03 -3.92 12.48
C ILE A 183 7.82 -3.42 13.90
N GLY A 184 6.77 -3.90 14.56
CA GLY A 184 6.37 -3.49 15.91
C GLY A 184 5.06 -2.69 15.91
N ASP A 185 4.46 -2.54 17.08
CA ASP A 185 3.16 -1.89 17.25
C ASP A 185 3.22 -0.38 17.03
N SER A 186 2.09 0.20 16.61
CA SER A 186 1.90 1.63 16.29
C SER A 186 2.91 2.20 15.28
N GLY A 187 3.55 1.34 14.48
CA GLY A 187 4.57 1.71 13.52
C GLY A 187 3.98 1.98 12.14
N THR A 188 3.84 3.25 11.76
CA THR A 188 3.32 3.58 10.42
C THR A 188 4.41 3.44 9.35
N GLY A 189 4.10 2.84 8.20
CA GLY A 189 5.06 2.74 7.10
C GLY A 189 5.48 4.12 6.58
N LEU A 190 4.51 4.88 6.07
CA LEU A 190 4.71 6.22 5.54
C LEU A 190 3.71 7.20 6.16
N THR A 191 4.22 8.28 6.74
CA THR A 191 3.44 9.39 7.27
C THR A 191 3.71 10.65 6.44
N ILE A 192 2.65 11.27 5.95
CA ILE A 192 2.67 12.57 5.26
C ILE A 192 1.72 13.50 6.03
N SER A 193 2.28 14.46 6.76
CA SER A 193 1.52 15.32 7.67
C SER A 193 1.68 16.78 7.30
N ASP A 194 0.69 17.59 7.67
CA ASP A 194 0.58 19.02 7.43
C ASP A 194 0.31 19.46 5.99
N TYR A 195 -0.34 20.63 5.87
CA TYR A 195 -0.57 21.30 4.60
C TYR A 195 0.73 21.50 3.80
N GLY A 196 0.66 21.16 2.52
CA GLY A 196 1.76 21.28 1.55
C GLY A 196 2.72 20.11 1.52
N SER A 197 2.68 19.21 2.51
CA SER A 197 3.58 18.07 2.54
C SER A 197 3.21 17.06 1.46
N SER A 198 4.20 16.47 0.80
CA SER A 198 3.96 15.60 -0.35
C SER A 198 4.93 14.44 -0.45
N ALA A 199 4.44 13.26 -0.84
CA ALA A 199 5.28 12.16 -1.30
C ALA A 199 4.85 11.69 -2.70
N ASP A 200 5.82 11.54 -3.60
CA ASP A 200 5.67 10.81 -4.86
C ASP A 200 6.58 9.59 -4.83
N LEU A 201 5.98 8.39 -4.76
CA LEU A 201 6.70 7.12 -4.73
C LEU A 201 6.81 6.45 -6.10
N GLY A 202 6.52 7.17 -7.18
CA GLY A 202 6.69 6.68 -8.54
C GLY A 202 5.95 5.37 -8.78
N SER A 203 6.61 4.42 -9.44
CA SER A 203 6.03 3.12 -9.76
C SER A 203 6.65 1.96 -8.97
N GLY A 204 5.80 1.06 -8.46
CA GLY A 204 6.25 -0.24 -7.96
C GLY A 204 6.88 -0.20 -6.57
N SER A 205 6.62 0.87 -5.81
CA SER A 205 6.99 0.97 -4.39
C SER A 205 6.20 -0.02 -3.53
N THR A 206 6.75 -0.38 -2.37
CA THR A 206 6.13 -1.33 -1.45
C THR A 206 6.16 -0.85 -0.01
N VAL A 207 5.07 -1.02 0.72
CA VAL A 207 4.98 -0.71 2.15
C VAL A 207 4.48 -1.92 2.92
N LYS A 208 5.17 -2.30 3.98
CA LYS A 208 4.80 -3.43 4.85
C LYS A 208 4.81 -3.05 6.31
N THR A 209 3.75 -3.41 7.03
CA THR A 209 3.65 -3.23 8.48
C THR A 209 3.02 -4.46 9.14
N ASN A 210 3.41 -4.78 10.38
CA ASN A 210 2.94 -5.99 11.04
C ASN A 210 2.32 -5.81 12.44
N GLY A 211 2.56 -4.68 13.10
CA GLY A 211 2.07 -4.46 14.46
C GLY A 211 0.62 -3.99 14.52
N ARG A 212 0.04 -4.04 15.71
CA ARG A 212 -1.27 -3.43 16.00
C ARG A 212 -1.21 -1.92 15.78
N GLY A 213 -2.25 -1.32 15.19
CA GLY A 213 -2.34 0.11 14.89
C GLY A 213 -1.28 0.60 13.90
N SER A 214 -0.63 -0.31 13.17
CA SER A 214 0.51 0.02 12.30
C SER A 214 0.04 0.23 10.87
N HIS A 215 -0.39 1.45 10.55
CA HIS A 215 -0.91 1.76 9.22
C HIS A 215 0.16 1.62 8.13
N GLY A 216 -0.26 1.27 6.91
CA GLY A 216 0.63 1.29 5.74
C GLY A 216 1.02 2.73 5.42
N VAL A 217 0.03 3.52 5.02
CA VAL A 217 0.18 4.95 4.72
C VAL A 217 -0.81 5.77 5.53
N TYR A 218 -0.34 6.86 6.12
CA TYR A 218 -1.15 7.86 6.80
C TYR A 218 -0.90 9.23 6.16
N VAL A 219 -1.97 9.91 5.73
CA VAL A 219 -1.91 11.22 5.07
C VAL A 219 -2.86 12.18 5.76
N ASP A 220 -2.35 13.31 6.25
CA ASP A 220 -3.16 14.33 6.90
C ASP A 220 -2.73 15.75 6.54
N GLY A 221 -3.71 16.62 6.28
CA GLY A 221 -3.51 18.06 6.13
C GLY A 221 -4.16 18.82 7.29
N LEU A 222 -3.89 18.38 8.53
CA LEU A 222 -4.59 18.90 9.71
C LEU A 222 -3.90 20.10 10.36
N ASN A 223 -2.57 20.23 10.21
CA ASN A 223 -1.81 21.38 10.72
C ASN A 223 -0.95 22.04 9.63
N GLY A 224 -0.18 23.05 10.02
CA GLY A 224 0.60 23.87 9.09
C GLY A 224 -0.21 25.03 8.49
N THR A 225 0.22 25.51 7.31
CA THR A 225 -0.37 26.68 6.64
C THR A 225 -1.22 26.26 5.46
N ALA A 226 -2.54 26.47 5.54
CA ALA A 226 -3.49 26.08 4.49
C ALA A 226 -3.19 26.65 3.09
N ALA A 227 -2.49 27.80 3.01
CA ALA A 227 -2.06 28.39 1.74
C ALA A 227 -1.05 27.53 0.97
N ASN A 228 -0.37 26.58 1.63
CA ASN A 228 0.53 25.63 1.00
C ASN A 228 -0.21 24.54 0.22
N GLY A 229 -1.54 24.48 0.32
CA GLY A 229 -2.36 23.44 -0.30
C GLY A 229 -2.43 22.16 0.54
N PRO A 230 -3.25 21.19 0.13
CA PRO A 230 -3.47 19.94 0.87
C PRO A 230 -2.21 19.08 0.95
N ALA A 231 -2.16 18.16 1.91
CA ALA A 231 -1.17 17.09 1.93
C ALA A 231 -1.39 16.14 0.73
N ARG A 232 -0.33 15.64 0.11
CA ARG A 232 -0.43 14.85 -1.13
C ARG A 232 0.35 13.53 -1.07
N PHE A 233 -0.28 12.45 -1.51
CA PHE A 233 0.40 11.18 -1.74
C PHE A 233 0.15 10.69 -3.18
N ILE A 234 1.22 10.40 -3.91
CA ILE A 234 1.18 9.92 -5.28
C ILE A 234 1.97 8.62 -5.38
N ALA A 235 1.38 7.61 -6.02
CA ALA A 235 2.07 6.37 -6.38
C ALA A 235 1.35 5.66 -7.53
N THR A 236 2.02 4.75 -8.22
CA THR A 236 1.43 3.84 -9.23
C THR A 236 1.95 2.43 -9.02
N ALA A 237 1.11 1.42 -9.24
CA ALA A 237 1.47 0.02 -8.96
C ALA A 237 2.05 -0.19 -7.54
N LEU A 238 1.54 0.57 -6.57
CA LEU A 238 1.96 0.50 -5.17
C LEU A 238 1.49 -0.83 -4.56
N SER A 239 2.32 -1.49 -3.76
CA SER A 239 1.90 -2.66 -2.97
C SER A 239 1.94 -2.35 -1.47
N ILE A 240 0.81 -2.46 -0.79
CA ILE A 240 0.70 -2.31 0.67
C ILE A 240 0.29 -3.66 1.29
N ASP A 241 0.94 -4.05 2.39
CA ASP A 241 0.61 -5.24 3.19
C ASP A 241 0.65 -4.89 4.69
N THR A 242 -0.51 -4.89 5.35
CA THR A 242 -0.65 -4.58 6.78
C THR A 242 -1.32 -5.74 7.54
N GLN A 243 -0.82 -6.10 8.72
CA GLN A 243 -1.25 -7.34 9.39
C GLN A 243 -1.95 -7.18 10.75
N GLY A 244 -1.62 -6.15 11.53
CA GLY A 244 -2.15 -6.00 12.89
C GLY A 244 -3.59 -5.51 12.96
N ASP A 245 -4.22 -5.65 14.13
CA ASP A 245 -5.53 -5.05 14.40
C ASP A 245 -5.45 -3.53 14.31
N ASP A 246 -6.51 -2.87 13.86
CA ASP A 246 -6.57 -1.43 13.58
C ASP A 246 -5.51 -0.95 12.54
N ALA A 247 -4.83 -1.87 11.84
CA ALA A 247 -3.75 -1.52 10.90
C ALA A 247 -4.28 -1.25 9.48
N LEU A 248 -4.88 -0.07 9.29
CA LEU A 248 -5.38 0.39 7.99
C LEU A 248 -4.30 0.32 6.89
N GLY A 249 -4.69 -0.05 5.67
CA GLY A 249 -3.81 -0.01 4.50
C GLY A 249 -3.42 1.44 4.19
N ILE A 250 -4.43 2.28 3.95
CA ILE A 250 -4.29 3.73 3.79
C ILE A 250 -5.32 4.44 4.68
N ASN A 251 -4.83 5.36 5.49
CA ASN A 251 -5.62 6.25 6.32
C ASN A 251 -5.47 7.69 5.79
N VAL A 252 -6.54 8.24 5.22
CA VAL A 252 -6.57 9.59 4.66
C VAL A 252 -7.42 10.47 5.55
N GLN A 253 -6.86 11.58 6.02
CA GLN A 253 -7.54 12.55 6.86
C GLN A 253 -8.00 13.76 6.04
N ASN A 254 -8.65 14.72 6.70
CA ASN A 254 -9.08 15.96 6.06
C ASN A 254 -7.92 16.73 5.42
N ASN A 255 -8.25 17.45 4.33
CA ASN A 255 -7.30 18.22 3.52
C ASN A 255 -6.11 17.40 2.99
N ALA A 256 -6.34 16.13 2.71
CA ALA A 256 -5.39 15.25 2.04
C ALA A 256 -5.93 14.78 0.69
N ILE A 257 -5.02 14.63 -0.27
CA ILE A 257 -5.29 14.10 -1.62
C ILE A 257 -4.36 12.92 -1.88
N VAL A 258 -4.94 11.78 -2.24
CA VAL A 258 -4.21 10.56 -2.57
C VAL A 258 -4.50 10.14 -4.01
N ASP A 259 -3.46 9.97 -4.81
CA ASP A 259 -3.50 9.42 -6.16
C ASP A 259 -2.71 8.10 -6.20
N LEU A 260 -3.42 6.98 -6.33
CA LEU A 260 -2.83 5.64 -6.40
C LEU A 260 -2.56 5.19 -7.83
N GLY A 261 -2.76 6.08 -8.81
CA GLY A 261 -2.51 5.82 -10.22
C GLY A 261 -3.23 4.56 -10.69
N SER A 262 -2.54 3.73 -11.46
CA SER A 262 -3.07 2.46 -11.95
C SER A 262 -2.40 1.25 -11.30
N GLY A 263 -3.17 0.20 -11.01
CA GLY A 263 -2.65 -1.13 -10.69
C GLY A 263 -2.11 -1.29 -9.26
N SER A 264 -2.47 -0.39 -8.34
CA SER A 264 -2.09 -0.48 -6.94
C SER A 264 -2.82 -1.63 -6.23
N LEU A 265 -2.15 -2.26 -5.26
CA LEU A 265 -2.59 -3.43 -4.51
C LEU A 265 -2.48 -3.16 -3.01
N ILE A 266 -3.59 -3.28 -2.29
CA ILE A 266 -3.65 -3.10 -0.84
C ILE A 266 -4.15 -4.40 -0.21
N LYS A 267 -3.40 -4.92 0.77
CA LYS A 267 -3.77 -6.08 1.57
C LYS A 267 -3.76 -5.73 3.05
N THR A 268 -4.82 -6.12 3.74
CA THR A 268 -4.93 -5.94 5.19
C THR A 268 -5.51 -7.21 5.84
N SER A 269 -5.04 -7.59 7.03
CA SER A 269 -5.51 -8.84 7.68
C SER A 269 -6.02 -8.74 9.12
N GLY A 270 -5.70 -7.70 9.88
CA GLY A 270 -6.15 -7.57 11.27
C GLY A 270 -7.60 -7.12 11.42
N ALA A 271 -8.18 -7.28 12.61
CA ALA A 271 -9.51 -6.75 12.90
C ALA A 271 -9.56 -5.23 12.71
N ASP A 272 -10.66 -4.71 12.18
CA ASP A 272 -10.86 -3.28 11.88
C ASP A 272 -9.77 -2.65 10.97
N ALA A 273 -8.96 -3.49 10.30
CA ALA A 273 -7.92 -3.07 9.37
C ALA A 273 -8.51 -2.81 7.97
N HIS A 274 -9.19 -1.68 7.78
CA HIS A 274 -9.75 -1.31 6.48
C HIS A 274 -8.67 -1.16 5.40
N GLY A 275 -9.01 -1.48 4.15
CA GLY A 275 -8.10 -1.29 3.03
C GLY A 275 -7.80 0.19 2.83
N ILE A 276 -8.85 0.98 2.61
CA ILE A 276 -8.80 2.45 2.56
C ILE A 276 -9.85 3.01 3.51
N TRP A 277 -9.43 3.91 4.38
CA TRP A 277 -10.30 4.69 5.25
C TRP A 277 -10.04 6.18 4.99
N SER A 278 -11.04 6.91 4.52
CA SER A 278 -10.84 8.27 4.00
C SER A 278 -11.78 9.32 4.58
N PHE A 279 -11.20 10.46 4.95
CA PHE A 279 -11.85 11.75 5.12
C PHE A 279 -11.42 12.77 4.04
N GLY A 280 -10.54 12.37 3.11
CA GLY A 280 -10.00 13.23 2.05
C GLY A 280 -10.41 12.78 0.65
N GLU A 281 -9.60 13.16 -0.34
CA GLU A 281 -9.78 12.77 -1.73
C GLU A 281 -8.90 11.58 -2.10
N VAL A 282 -9.47 10.56 -2.74
CA VAL A 282 -8.74 9.38 -3.21
C VAL A 282 -9.06 9.12 -4.67
N THR A 283 -8.04 8.93 -5.50
CA THR A 283 -8.20 8.55 -6.91
C THR A 283 -7.40 7.28 -7.20
N ALA A 284 -7.96 6.35 -7.97
CA ALA A 284 -7.27 5.13 -8.38
C ALA A 284 -7.88 4.52 -9.65
N GLN A 285 -7.10 3.74 -10.40
CA GLN A 285 -7.54 2.89 -11.50
C GLN A 285 -6.95 1.49 -11.35
N ALA A 286 -7.63 0.48 -11.88
CA ALA A 286 -7.21 -0.92 -11.76
C ALA A 286 -6.80 -1.30 -10.31
N LEU A 287 -7.50 -0.75 -9.32
CA LEU A 287 -7.15 -0.86 -7.91
C LEU A 287 -7.55 -2.25 -7.40
N THR A 288 -6.65 -2.95 -6.73
CA THR A 288 -6.99 -4.17 -6.00
C THR A 288 -6.92 -3.93 -4.49
N VAL A 289 -8.01 -4.20 -3.77
CA VAL A 289 -8.03 -4.19 -2.30
C VAL A 289 -8.49 -5.54 -1.78
N LYS A 290 -7.73 -6.11 -0.83
CA LYS A 290 -8.06 -7.38 -0.18
C LYS A 290 -8.00 -7.22 1.33
N THR A 291 -9.13 -7.35 2.01
CA THR A 291 -9.20 -7.31 3.47
C THR A 291 -9.71 -8.66 4.00
N THR A 292 -9.03 -9.22 5.00
CA THR A 292 -9.44 -10.51 5.61
C THR A 292 -9.89 -10.39 7.07
N GLY A 293 -9.62 -9.24 7.68
CA GLY A 293 -9.93 -8.94 9.07
C GLY A 293 -11.42 -8.88 9.39
N ASN A 294 -11.77 -9.15 10.65
CA ASN A 294 -13.14 -8.92 11.13
C ASN A 294 -13.48 -7.43 11.02
N SER A 295 -14.68 -7.09 10.56
CA SER A 295 -15.12 -5.69 10.39
C SER A 295 -14.24 -4.84 9.45
N ALA A 296 -13.28 -5.43 8.75
CA ALA A 296 -12.37 -4.73 7.85
C ALA A 296 -13.03 -4.49 6.50
N ASN A 297 -13.60 -3.31 6.28
CA ASN A 297 -14.17 -2.92 5.00
C ASN A 297 -13.07 -2.75 3.93
N GLY A 298 -13.43 -2.99 2.66
CA GLY A 298 -12.54 -2.73 1.54
C GLY A 298 -12.19 -1.25 1.44
N ILE A 299 -13.22 -0.42 1.19
CA ILE A 299 -13.11 1.05 1.14
C ILE A 299 -14.22 1.66 1.98
N GLU A 300 -13.85 2.56 2.90
CA GLU A 300 -14.78 3.38 3.66
C GLU A 300 -14.43 4.87 3.53
N VAL A 301 -15.39 5.66 3.06
CA VAL A 301 -15.29 7.12 2.91
C VAL A 301 -16.22 7.75 3.95
N ARG A 302 -15.67 8.59 4.82
CA ARG A 302 -16.37 9.27 5.92
C ARG A 302 -16.50 10.77 5.70
N GLU A 303 -15.58 11.37 4.96
CA GLU A 303 -15.69 12.71 4.38
C GLU A 303 -14.98 12.69 3.02
N GLY A 304 -15.28 13.66 2.15
CA GLY A 304 -14.61 13.80 0.85
C GLY A 304 -15.10 12.83 -0.23
N THR A 305 -14.24 12.57 -1.20
CA THR A 305 -14.58 11.79 -2.41
C THR A 305 -13.54 10.70 -2.67
N ALA A 306 -14.01 9.50 -3.00
CA ALA A 306 -13.16 8.46 -3.60
C ALA A 306 -13.61 8.18 -5.03
N ASP A 307 -12.74 8.40 -6.00
CA ASP A 307 -12.92 8.13 -7.42
C ASP A 307 -12.11 6.91 -7.85
N ILE A 308 -12.79 5.77 -7.92
CA ILE A 308 -12.18 4.49 -8.26
C ILE A 308 -12.64 4.08 -9.67
N GLY A 309 -11.70 4.07 -10.60
CA GLY A 309 -11.92 3.82 -12.01
C GLY A 309 -11.99 2.34 -12.37
N ALA A 310 -11.90 2.10 -13.68
CA ALA A 310 -12.15 0.80 -14.29
C ALA A 310 -11.12 -0.26 -13.91
N ASP A 311 -11.49 -1.53 -14.09
CA ASP A 311 -10.69 -2.72 -13.78
C ASP A 311 -10.33 -2.86 -12.28
N SER A 312 -11.12 -2.23 -11.40
CA SER A 312 -10.88 -2.26 -9.95
C SER A 312 -11.59 -3.46 -9.30
N HIS A 313 -10.95 -4.05 -8.29
CA HIS A 313 -11.37 -5.28 -7.64
C HIS A 313 -11.23 -5.19 -6.11
N ILE A 314 -12.36 -5.15 -5.42
CA ILE A 314 -12.41 -5.08 -3.96
C ILE A 314 -12.90 -6.41 -3.41
N SER A 315 -12.18 -6.98 -2.44
CA SER A 315 -12.59 -8.21 -1.75
C SER A 315 -12.43 -8.03 -0.24
N ALA A 316 -13.55 -8.03 0.47
CA ALA A 316 -13.59 -7.96 1.93
C ALA A 316 -14.19 -9.26 2.48
N ALA A 317 -13.36 -10.10 3.11
CA ALA A 317 -13.79 -11.44 3.51
C ALA A 317 -14.80 -11.44 4.67
N ARG A 318 -14.74 -10.43 5.55
CA ARG A 318 -15.57 -10.33 6.76
C ARG A 318 -16.09 -8.92 7.05
N GLY A 319 -15.73 -7.95 6.21
CA GLY A 319 -16.27 -6.58 6.22
C GLY A 319 -17.09 -6.32 4.97
N GLY A 320 -17.64 -5.11 4.85
CA GLY A 320 -18.31 -4.66 3.65
C GLY A 320 -17.34 -4.29 2.53
N GLY A 321 -17.83 -4.27 1.29
CA GLY A 321 -17.01 -3.92 0.12
C GLY A 321 -16.75 -2.41 0.06
N LEU A 322 -17.78 -1.64 -0.28
CA LEU A 322 -17.75 -0.20 -0.51
C LEU A 322 -18.68 0.52 0.48
N VAL A 323 -18.19 1.55 1.16
CA VAL A 323 -18.96 2.24 2.20
C VAL A 323 -18.82 3.75 2.08
N ALA A 324 -19.94 4.45 1.92
CA ALA A 324 -20.05 5.88 2.14
C ALA A 324 -20.77 6.12 3.48
N ASN A 325 -20.05 6.69 4.45
CA ASN A 325 -20.41 6.77 5.86
C ASN A 325 -20.13 8.18 6.43
N GLY A 326 -20.78 9.20 5.85
CA GLY A 326 -20.75 10.55 6.38
C GLY A 326 -21.57 11.56 5.56
N GLN A 327 -21.71 12.79 6.08
CA GLN A 327 -22.72 13.75 5.62
C GLN A 327 -22.37 14.49 4.31
N ASN A 328 -21.15 14.33 3.81
CA ASN A 328 -20.71 14.89 2.52
C ASN A 328 -19.71 13.91 1.89
N THR A 329 -20.18 12.69 1.64
CA THR A 329 -19.31 11.60 1.16
C THR A 329 -19.76 11.11 -0.19
N THR A 330 -18.82 10.99 -1.12
CA THR A 330 -19.08 10.38 -2.43
C THR A 330 -18.07 9.28 -2.69
N LEU A 331 -18.56 8.08 -2.99
CA LEU A 331 -17.74 6.97 -3.47
C LEU A 331 -18.19 6.66 -4.90
N ASN A 332 -17.36 7.03 -5.87
CA ASN A 332 -17.52 6.74 -7.28
C ASN A 332 -16.73 5.47 -7.63
N TYR A 333 -17.41 4.47 -8.17
CA TYR A 333 -16.83 3.17 -8.52
C TYR A 333 -17.23 2.81 -9.95
N PHE A 334 -16.43 3.27 -10.91
CA PHE A 334 -16.81 3.31 -12.32
C PHE A 334 -15.94 2.38 -13.18
N GLY A 335 -16.53 1.25 -13.55
CA GLY A 335 -16.03 0.37 -14.61
C GLY A 335 -16.36 0.88 -16.01
N THR A 336 -15.87 0.15 -17.01
CA THR A 336 -16.36 0.22 -18.39
C THR A 336 -16.91 -1.14 -18.81
N VAL A 337 -17.58 -1.20 -19.96
CA VAL A 337 -18.09 -2.46 -20.53
C VAL A 337 -16.97 -3.50 -20.68
N ASP A 338 -15.79 -3.07 -21.14
CA ASP A 338 -14.63 -3.96 -21.36
C ASP A 338 -13.81 -4.25 -20.10
N LYS A 339 -13.93 -3.38 -19.08
CA LYS A 339 -13.16 -3.42 -17.83
C LYS A 339 -14.08 -3.16 -16.65
N ARG A 340 -14.97 -4.11 -16.42
CA ARG A 340 -15.92 -4.06 -15.32
C ARG A 340 -15.19 -4.13 -13.99
N ASN A 341 -15.71 -3.41 -13.00
CA ASN A 341 -15.19 -3.51 -11.65
C ASN A 341 -15.84 -4.68 -10.92
N THR A 342 -15.18 -5.21 -9.89
CA THR A 342 -15.76 -6.26 -9.03
C THR A 342 -15.71 -5.92 -7.56
N VAL A 343 -16.71 -6.39 -6.82
CA VAL A 343 -16.78 -6.32 -5.37
C VAL A 343 -17.19 -7.68 -4.82
N PHE A 344 -16.42 -8.23 -3.89
CA PHE A 344 -16.83 -9.33 -3.03
C PHE A 344 -16.91 -8.85 -1.58
N SER A 345 -18.04 -9.14 -0.93
CA SER A 345 -18.22 -8.91 0.51
C SER A 345 -18.71 -10.18 1.21
N GLY A 346 -17.92 -10.65 2.17
CA GLY A 346 -18.37 -11.59 3.18
C GLY A 346 -18.90 -10.93 4.45
N GLY A 347 -19.03 -9.60 4.46
CA GLY A 347 -19.69 -8.83 5.52
C GLY A 347 -21.17 -8.54 5.23
N SER A 348 -21.70 -7.51 5.91
CA SER A 348 -23.13 -7.16 5.85
C SER A 348 -23.58 -6.56 4.52
N TYR A 349 -22.67 -6.04 3.70
CA TYR A 349 -23.06 -5.35 2.46
C TYR A 349 -21.98 -5.31 1.38
N GLY A 350 -22.38 -5.43 0.11
CA GLY A 350 -21.50 -5.22 -1.04
C GLY A 350 -21.15 -3.74 -1.19
N ALA A 351 -22.17 -2.89 -1.31
CA ALA A 351 -22.03 -1.43 -1.29
C ALA A 351 -23.09 -0.79 -0.37
N SER A 352 -22.71 0.24 0.40
CA SER A 352 -23.63 0.92 1.30
C SER A 352 -23.44 2.43 1.38
N ALA A 353 -24.56 3.17 1.41
CA ALA A 353 -24.63 4.60 1.67
C ALA A 353 -25.49 4.84 2.92
N GLN A 354 -24.89 5.35 4.00
CA GLN A 354 -25.47 5.19 5.35
C GLN A 354 -26.16 6.42 5.95
N PHE A 355 -25.90 7.61 5.41
CA PHE A 355 -26.40 8.86 5.97
C PHE A 355 -26.85 9.82 4.87
N THR A 356 -27.62 10.83 5.26
CA THR A 356 -27.98 11.93 4.37
C THR A 356 -26.70 12.61 3.90
N GLY A 357 -26.54 12.74 2.58
CA GLY A 357 -25.32 13.26 1.96
C GLY A 357 -24.24 12.20 1.71
N ALA A 358 -24.46 10.95 2.12
CA ALA A 358 -23.64 9.81 1.68
C ALA A 358 -24.14 9.28 0.35
N THR A 359 -23.23 9.20 -0.62
CA THR A 359 -23.52 8.78 -1.99
C THR A 359 -22.54 7.69 -2.44
N VAL A 360 -23.07 6.61 -3.00
CA VAL A 360 -22.28 5.62 -3.76
C VAL A 360 -22.77 5.61 -5.20
N ASN A 361 -21.88 5.81 -6.15
CA ASN A 361 -22.19 5.77 -7.58
C ASN A 361 -21.44 4.59 -8.21
N LEU A 362 -22.18 3.73 -8.90
CA LEU A 362 -21.67 2.49 -9.47
C LEU A 362 -21.89 2.49 -10.97
N LYS A 363 -20.89 2.04 -11.73
CA LYS A 363 -21.05 1.83 -13.17
C LYS A 363 -20.30 0.58 -13.59
N ASN A 364 -20.90 -0.24 -14.47
CA ASN A 364 -20.26 -1.42 -15.05
C ASN A 364 -19.58 -2.30 -13.98
N SER A 365 -20.34 -2.72 -12.97
CA SER A 365 -19.80 -3.36 -11.78
C SER A 365 -20.52 -4.66 -11.43
N ASP A 366 -19.75 -5.66 -11.01
CA ASP A 366 -20.24 -6.95 -10.55
C ASP A 366 -20.02 -7.09 -9.04
N ILE A 367 -21.12 -7.25 -8.30
CA ILE A 367 -21.13 -7.26 -6.84
C ILE A 367 -21.59 -8.63 -6.37
N THR A 368 -20.79 -9.27 -5.52
CA THR A 368 -21.09 -10.56 -4.91
C THR A 368 -21.12 -10.42 -3.39
N VAL A 369 -22.18 -10.91 -2.76
CA VAL A 369 -22.31 -10.96 -1.29
C VAL A 369 -22.52 -12.40 -0.82
N ASP A 370 -21.67 -12.83 0.11
CA ASP A 370 -21.78 -14.15 0.74
C ASP A 370 -21.32 -14.11 2.20
N ARG A 371 -22.29 -13.99 3.10
CA ARG A 371 -22.07 -14.00 4.55
C ARG A 371 -22.40 -15.36 5.18
N ASN A 372 -22.19 -16.45 4.44
CA ASN A 372 -22.36 -17.83 4.90
C ASN A 372 -23.73 -18.08 5.58
N GLY A 373 -24.81 -17.69 4.90
CA GLY A 373 -26.19 -17.88 5.39
C GLY A 373 -26.71 -16.77 6.31
N SER A 374 -25.85 -15.87 6.79
CA SER A 374 -26.29 -14.68 7.55
C SER A 374 -26.77 -13.57 6.61
N LEU A 375 -27.55 -12.63 7.15
CA LEU A 375 -28.06 -11.50 6.37
C LEU A 375 -26.91 -10.67 5.78
N ALA A 376 -26.94 -10.53 4.46
CA ALA A 376 -26.08 -9.65 3.67
C ALA A 376 -26.91 -8.91 2.62
N LEU A 377 -26.48 -7.71 2.23
CA LEU A 377 -27.21 -6.84 1.31
C LEU A 377 -26.30 -6.48 0.13
N GLY A 378 -26.66 -6.81 -1.11
CA GLY A 378 -25.87 -6.44 -2.29
C GLY A 378 -25.63 -4.94 -2.33
N LEU A 379 -26.73 -4.18 -2.36
CA LEU A 379 -26.78 -2.72 -2.18
C LEU A 379 -27.62 -2.37 -0.96
N TRP A 380 -27.12 -1.50 -0.09
CA TRP A 380 -27.85 -1.02 1.08
C TRP A 380 -27.77 0.49 1.27
N ALA A 381 -28.88 1.18 1.02
CA ALA A 381 -29.03 2.59 1.33
C ALA A 381 -29.86 2.77 2.61
N LEU A 382 -29.38 3.58 3.55
CA LEU A 382 -30.09 3.91 4.78
C LEU A 382 -29.88 5.38 5.19
N GLY A 383 -30.73 5.88 6.09
CA GLY A 383 -30.52 7.18 6.74
C GLY A 383 -30.55 8.39 5.81
N GLY A 384 -31.25 8.30 4.68
CA GLY A 384 -31.21 9.30 3.61
C GLY A 384 -30.04 9.15 2.62
N GLY A 385 -29.25 8.09 2.74
CA GLY A 385 -28.18 7.76 1.79
C GLY A 385 -28.70 7.45 0.39
N VAL A 386 -27.84 7.66 -0.60
CA VAL A 386 -28.17 7.53 -2.01
C VAL A 386 -27.20 6.55 -2.68
N ILE A 387 -27.74 5.60 -3.43
CA ILE A 387 -26.94 4.77 -4.35
C ILE A 387 -27.46 4.99 -5.77
N THR A 388 -26.55 5.29 -6.70
CA THR A 388 -26.86 5.26 -8.14
C THR A 388 -26.08 4.15 -8.83
N GLY A 389 -26.68 3.52 -9.84
CA GLY A 389 -26.12 2.39 -10.54
C GLY A 389 -26.42 2.38 -12.04
N GLU A 390 -25.44 2.02 -12.84
CA GLU A 390 -25.59 1.76 -14.28
C GLU A 390 -24.87 0.46 -14.64
N ASP A 391 -25.55 -0.44 -15.37
CA ASP A 391 -24.97 -1.70 -15.87
C ASP A 391 -24.40 -2.61 -14.76
N LEU A 392 -25.26 -3.10 -13.86
CA LEU A 392 -24.86 -3.83 -12.66
C LEU A 392 -25.25 -5.32 -12.69
N THR A 393 -24.34 -6.16 -12.20
CA THR A 393 -24.67 -7.54 -11.80
C THR A 393 -24.56 -7.65 -10.29
N ILE A 394 -25.59 -8.15 -9.62
CA ILE A 394 -25.61 -8.39 -8.18
C ILE A 394 -25.87 -9.87 -7.95
N THR A 395 -24.96 -10.56 -7.27
CA THR A 395 -25.08 -11.97 -6.93
C THR A 395 -25.11 -12.13 -5.42
N GLY A 396 -26.20 -12.70 -4.91
CA GLY A 396 -26.41 -12.93 -3.49
C GLY A 396 -26.48 -14.41 -3.15
N ALA A 397 -25.62 -14.86 -2.21
CA ALA A 397 -25.71 -16.19 -1.63
C ALA A 397 -26.94 -16.36 -0.72
N ALA A 398 -27.13 -17.57 -0.16
CA ALA A 398 -28.25 -17.83 0.75
C ALA A 398 -28.23 -16.87 1.95
N GLY A 399 -29.40 -16.36 2.33
CA GLY A 399 -29.58 -15.39 3.42
C GLY A 399 -29.44 -13.92 2.99
N SER A 400 -29.10 -13.65 1.73
CA SER A 400 -28.88 -12.28 1.25
C SER A 400 -30.14 -11.61 0.69
N ARG A 401 -30.06 -10.28 0.56
CA ARG A 401 -30.97 -9.47 -0.26
C ARG A 401 -30.16 -8.77 -1.34
N GLY A 402 -30.71 -8.61 -2.53
CA GLY A 402 -30.05 -7.93 -3.64
C GLY A 402 -29.93 -6.43 -3.37
N VAL A 403 -31.03 -5.70 -3.49
CA VAL A 403 -31.09 -4.25 -3.38
C VAL A 403 -32.07 -3.85 -2.27
N TYR A 404 -31.60 -3.10 -1.28
CA TYR A 404 -32.39 -2.78 -0.10
C TYR A 404 -32.27 -1.32 0.34
N ALA A 405 -33.41 -0.63 0.45
CA ALA A 405 -33.48 0.78 0.84
C ALA A 405 -34.39 0.97 2.06
N VAL A 406 -33.91 1.68 3.07
CA VAL A 406 -34.62 1.91 4.34
C VAL A 406 -34.43 3.34 4.86
N THR A 407 -35.32 3.81 5.74
CA THR A 407 -35.08 5.05 6.51
C THR A 407 -34.84 6.27 5.60
N GLY A 408 -35.80 6.58 4.73
CA GLY A 408 -35.73 7.75 3.82
C GLY A 408 -34.66 7.69 2.72
N SER A 409 -34.07 6.52 2.46
CA SER A 409 -32.99 6.38 1.48
C SER A 409 -33.47 6.17 0.04
N ARG A 410 -32.53 6.25 -0.90
CA ARG A 410 -32.78 6.16 -2.33
C ARG A 410 -31.79 5.25 -3.03
N ILE A 411 -32.30 4.40 -3.92
CA ILE A 411 -31.47 3.68 -4.90
C ILE A 411 -32.06 3.91 -6.29
N ASP A 412 -31.24 4.34 -7.26
CA ASP A 412 -31.63 4.44 -8.67
C ASP A 412 -30.69 3.63 -9.55
N LEU A 413 -31.24 2.68 -10.29
CA LEU A 413 -30.53 1.78 -11.18
C LEU A 413 -31.03 2.00 -12.61
N THR A 414 -30.11 1.93 -13.57
CA THR A 414 -30.36 2.12 -15.00
C THR A 414 -29.49 1.17 -15.82
N GLY A 415 -29.76 1.06 -17.13
CA GLY A 415 -29.01 0.17 -18.01
C GLY A 415 -29.32 -1.30 -17.74
N ASP A 416 -28.35 -2.17 -18.02
CA ASP A 416 -28.50 -3.61 -17.82
C ASP A 416 -28.40 -3.97 -16.33
N LEU A 417 -29.45 -4.54 -15.75
CA LEU A 417 -29.48 -4.98 -14.36
C LEU A 417 -29.76 -6.47 -14.25
N ALA A 418 -28.83 -7.22 -13.65
CA ALA A 418 -29.00 -8.62 -13.31
C ALA A 418 -28.89 -8.81 -11.79
N ILE A 419 -29.92 -9.39 -11.16
CA ILE A 419 -29.92 -9.73 -9.73
C ILE A 419 -30.12 -11.25 -9.59
N ASN A 420 -29.03 -11.95 -9.27
CA ASN A 420 -28.99 -13.39 -9.12
C ASN A 420 -29.03 -13.76 -7.65
N MET A 421 -30.17 -14.27 -7.18
CA MET A 421 -30.35 -14.73 -5.81
C MET A 421 -30.24 -16.26 -5.72
N ALA A 422 -29.80 -16.77 -4.57
CA ALA A 422 -29.59 -18.20 -4.36
C ALA A 422 -30.84 -19.08 -4.60
N ASP A 423 -32.02 -18.57 -4.27
CA ASP A 423 -33.30 -19.23 -4.52
C ASP A 423 -34.46 -18.20 -4.56
N THR A 424 -35.67 -18.67 -4.89
CA THR A 424 -36.86 -17.84 -5.06
C THR A 424 -37.45 -17.26 -3.78
N THR A 425 -36.95 -17.67 -2.60
CA THR A 425 -37.39 -17.15 -1.29
C THR A 425 -36.60 -15.91 -0.86
N GLN A 426 -35.46 -15.65 -1.50
CA GLN A 426 -34.62 -14.49 -1.21
C GLN A 426 -35.16 -13.21 -1.85
N MET A 427 -34.92 -12.07 -1.21
CA MET A 427 -35.42 -10.77 -1.69
C MET A 427 -34.45 -10.14 -2.68
N ALA A 428 -34.81 -10.10 -3.97
CA ALA A 428 -34.01 -9.41 -4.97
C ALA A 428 -34.03 -7.88 -4.78
N ILE A 429 -35.21 -7.29 -4.59
CA ILE A 429 -35.40 -5.84 -4.40
C ILE A 429 -36.43 -5.63 -3.29
N GLY A 430 -36.18 -4.69 -2.37
CA GLY A 430 -37.19 -4.31 -1.39
C GLY A 430 -36.90 -3.02 -0.62
N THR A 431 -37.96 -2.43 -0.11
CA THR A 431 -37.90 -1.27 0.79
C THR A 431 -38.45 -1.62 2.17
N GLN A 432 -37.94 -0.98 3.22
CA GLN A 432 -38.54 -1.04 4.56
C GLN A 432 -39.11 0.31 4.97
N HIS A 433 -40.36 0.30 5.44
CA HIS A 433 -40.90 1.43 6.17
C HIS A 433 -40.47 1.36 7.63
N ASN A 434 -39.99 2.49 8.16
CA ASN A 434 -39.66 2.68 9.57
C ASN A 434 -40.38 3.93 10.07
N ASP A 435 -41.14 3.78 11.16
CA ASP A 435 -41.87 4.89 11.78
C ASP A 435 -40.92 6.07 12.10
N GLY A 436 -41.38 7.29 11.84
CA GLY A 436 -40.58 8.51 12.05
C GLY A 436 -39.61 8.85 10.91
N TYR A 437 -39.51 8.01 9.87
CA TYR A 437 -38.69 8.30 8.70
C TYR A 437 -39.50 8.44 7.42
N ALA A 438 -38.97 9.22 6.47
CA ALA A 438 -39.53 9.30 5.13
C ALA A 438 -39.51 7.90 4.45
N ALA A 439 -40.44 7.70 3.51
CA ALA A 439 -40.45 6.50 2.69
C ALA A 439 -39.15 6.40 1.86
N SER A 440 -38.59 5.19 1.79
CA SER A 440 -37.46 4.91 0.90
C SER A 440 -37.96 4.57 -0.50
N ARG A 441 -37.12 4.75 -1.52
CA ARG A 441 -37.45 4.42 -2.90
C ARG A 441 -36.35 3.65 -3.60
N ILE A 442 -36.77 2.75 -4.49
CA ILE A 442 -35.90 2.08 -5.45
C ILE A 442 -36.51 2.27 -6.83
N ASN A 443 -35.73 2.84 -7.75
CA ASN A 443 -36.04 2.85 -9.18
C ASN A 443 -35.05 1.90 -9.85
N ALA A 444 -35.53 0.88 -10.56
CA ALA A 444 -34.68 -0.16 -11.16
C ALA A 444 -35.25 -0.66 -12.48
#